data_AF-A0A9P3B5C2-F1
#
_entry.id   AF-A0A9P3B5C2-F1
#
_cell.length_a   1.000
_cell.length_b   1.000
_cell.length_c   1.000
_cell.angle_alpha   90.00
_cell.angle_beta   90.00
_cell.angle_gamma   90.00
#
_symmetry.space_group_name_H-M   'P 1'
#
loop_
_entity.id
_entity.type
_entity.pdbx_description
1 polymer ?
#
loop_
_entity_poly.entity_id
_entity_poly.type
_entity_poly.pdbx_seq_one_letter_code
_entity_poly.pdbx_strand_id
1 'polypeptide(L)'
;MADFSSIPIIDFGRLQDPSTKEETLAQLREAIFVVGFLYLTNHGMEAIIKKAHAALPDLFALPSEVKDKCNMINSPAFVGYTRLGAETTASQTDWREQFDFGSPGMKSWSPNDPIWQRLEGDSQYPDYPGARELVEEYIAESAKLSKTFMRLVAECLSLPPTTFEAFKGNMDRLKFVKYPQSPPGSQGVGPHKDSAGLFTFLSQDDTGGLQVLNKKGEWIDAPPIEGSLVVNIQQGFEAITGGICTATTHRVIAPTSKTRYSIPFFLGVRLDLTLAQLKESAAHIVQRIPASDDRKKRAVDVPSEFLSPLYSCFGEAHLRNRILSHPDVGQKWYPELYEKYSKQVLT
;
A
#
# COMPACT_ATOMS: atom_id res chain seq x y z
N MET A 1 11.72 18.71 17.62
CA MET A 1 11.29 18.20 16.29
C MET A 1 9.83 18.55 16.10
N ALA A 2 9.42 18.98 14.90
CA ALA A 2 7.99 18.98 14.56
C ALA A 2 7.54 17.52 14.54
N ASP A 3 6.71 17.18 15.51
CA ASP A 3 6.08 15.90 15.72
C ASP A 3 4.57 16.10 15.56
N PHE A 4 3.83 15.06 15.20
CA PHE A 4 2.40 15.20 14.94
C PHE A 4 1.57 14.55 16.04
N SER A 5 0.46 15.20 16.36
CA SER A 5 -0.58 14.71 17.27
C SER A 5 -1.90 14.46 16.55
N SER A 6 -1.97 14.73 15.25
CA SER A 6 -3.13 14.54 14.39
C SER A 6 -2.69 14.34 12.93
N ILE A 7 -3.53 13.67 12.15
CA ILE A 7 -3.30 13.46 10.71
C ILE A 7 -3.90 14.65 9.93
N PRO A 8 -3.13 15.33 9.05
CA PRO A 8 -3.62 16.46 8.27
C PRO A 8 -4.75 16.08 7.30
N ILE A 9 -5.66 17.01 7.03
CA ILE A 9 -6.71 16.86 6.02
C ILE A 9 -6.36 17.75 4.83
N ILE A 10 -6.32 17.17 3.63
CA ILE A 10 -5.99 17.84 2.39
C ILE A 10 -7.18 17.74 1.43
N ASP A 11 -7.64 18.89 0.95
CA ASP A 11 -8.72 18.98 -0.02
C ASP A 11 -8.17 18.79 -1.45
N PHE A 12 -8.53 17.68 -2.09
CA PHE A 12 -8.06 17.36 -3.44
C PHE A 12 -8.66 18.25 -4.52
N GLY A 13 -9.86 18.79 -4.32
CA GLY A 13 -10.48 19.75 -5.23
C GLY A 13 -9.69 21.06 -5.27
N ARG A 14 -9.26 21.54 -4.11
CA ARG A 14 -8.43 22.76 -3.98
C ARG A 14 -7.03 22.64 -4.59
N LEU A 15 -6.49 21.43 -4.68
CA LEU A 15 -5.23 21.15 -5.41
C LEU A 15 -5.39 21.28 -6.94
N GLN A 16 -6.62 21.26 -7.44
CA GLN A 16 -6.92 21.38 -8.87
C GLN A 16 -7.33 22.80 -9.29
N ASP A 17 -7.73 23.64 -8.34
CA ASP A 17 -8.06 25.05 -8.58
C ASP A 17 -6.80 25.94 -8.51
N PRO A 18 -6.41 26.63 -9.61
CA PRO A 18 -5.23 27.50 -9.63
C PRO A 18 -5.20 28.56 -8.52
N SER A 19 -6.36 29.04 -8.05
CA SER A 19 -6.46 30.09 -7.03
C SER A 19 -6.13 29.59 -5.62
N THR A 20 -6.33 28.30 -5.33
CA THR A 20 -6.07 27.69 -4.03
C THR A 20 -4.90 26.70 -4.03
N LYS A 21 -4.39 26.36 -5.21
CA LYS A 21 -3.40 25.29 -5.39
C LYS A 21 -2.12 25.52 -4.61
N GLU A 22 -1.56 26.72 -4.67
CA GLU A 22 -0.27 27.03 -4.02
C GLU A 22 -0.34 26.84 -2.49
N GLU A 23 -1.37 27.38 -1.84
CA GLU A 23 -1.62 27.21 -0.41
C GLU A 23 -1.81 25.72 -0.05
N THR A 24 -2.60 25.01 -0.85
CA THR A 24 -2.92 23.60 -0.58
C THR A 24 -1.72 22.68 -0.83
N LEU A 25 -0.84 23.02 -1.78
CA LEU A 25 0.43 22.32 -1.98
C LEU A 25 1.37 22.49 -0.78
N ALA A 26 1.36 23.64 -0.09
CA ALA A 26 2.13 23.83 1.13
C ALA A 26 1.63 22.93 2.26
N GLN A 27 0.32 22.76 2.41
CA GLN A 27 -0.29 21.82 3.36
C GLN A 27 0.06 20.36 3.02
N LEU A 28 -0.04 19.98 1.74
CA LEU A 28 0.34 18.65 1.27
C LEU A 28 1.83 18.38 1.55
N ARG A 29 2.69 19.36 1.29
CA ARG A 29 4.13 19.27 1.57
C ARG A 29 4.40 18.99 3.05
N GLU A 30 3.70 19.66 3.96
CA GLU A 30 3.82 19.41 5.40
C GLU A 30 3.40 17.98 5.75
N ALA A 31 2.25 17.53 5.25
CA ALA A 31 1.77 16.16 5.48
C ALA A 31 2.77 15.10 5.00
N ILE A 32 3.33 15.28 3.80
CA ILE A 32 4.31 14.35 3.20
C ILE A 32 5.63 14.32 3.98
N PHE A 33 6.18 15.47 4.40
CA PHE A 33 7.48 15.51 5.08
C PHE A 33 7.44 15.23 6.58
N VAL A 34 6.36 15.63 7.26
CA VAL A 34 6.29 15.57 8.72
C VAL A 34 5.64 14.27 9.17
N VAL A 35 4.55 13.87 8.50
CA VAL A 35 3.64 12.82 8.96
C VAL A 35 3.75 11.54 8.15
N GLY A 36 3.84 11.63 6.82
CA GLY A 36 3.77 10.45 5.92
C GLY A 36 2.36 9.84 5.80
N PHE A 37 1.36 10.52 6.36
CA PHE A 37 -0.08 10.21 6.32
C PHE A 37 -0.88 11.50 6.14
N LEU A 38 -2.02 11.42 5.45
CA LEU A 38 -3.04 12.46 5.37
C LEU A 38 -4.42 11.85 5.17
N TYR A 39 -5.47 12.61 5.48
CA TYR A 39 -6.78 12.44 4.88
C TYR A 39 -6.84 13.22 3.59
N LEU A 40 -7.39 12.62 2.55
CA LEU A 40 -7.69 13.26 1.27
C LEU A 40 -9.21 13.34 1.13
N THR A 41 -9.75 14.53 0.94
CA THR A 41 -11.19 14.78 0.74
C THR A 41 -11.47 15.33 -0.66
N ASN A 42 -12.74 15.32 -1.10
CA ASN A 42 -13.16 15.83 -2.42
C ASN A 42 -12.37 15.18 -3.58
N HIS A 43 -12.10 13.88 -3.45
CA HIS A 43 -11.24 13.13 -4.36
C HIS A 43 -12.02 12.50 -5.53
N GLY A 44 -13.36 12.54 -5.49
CA GLY A 44 -14.22 12.12 -6.60
C GLY A 44 -14.48 10.60 -6.68
N MET A 45 -14.10 9.83 -5.65
CA MET A 45 -14.33 8.38 -5.58
C MET A 45 -15.47 7.98 -4.64
N GLU A 46 -16.19 8.94 -4.09
CA GLU A 46 -17.18 8.73 -3.02
C GLU A 46 -18.28 7.74 -3.47
N ALA A 47 -18.70 7.82 -4.73
CA ALA A 47 -19.72 6.92 -5.29
C ALA A 47 -19.25 5.45 -5.40
N ILE A 48 -18.06 5.21 -5.96
CA ILE A 48 -17.51 3.84 -6.11
C ILE A 48 -17.12 3.24 -4.75
N ILE A 49 -16.62 4.06 -3.82
CA ILE A 49 -16.35 3.65 -2.44
C ILE A 49 -17.64 3.20 -1.74
N LYS A 50 -18.70 4.01 -1.82
CA LYS A 50 -20.01 3.66 -1.23
C LYS A 50 -20.56 2.36 -1.83
N LYS A 51 -20.50 2.22 -3.16
CA LYS A 51 -20.90 1.00 -3.88
C LYS A 51 -20.10 -0.22 -3.41
N ALA A 52 -18.78 -0.09 -3.27
CA ALA A 52 -17.92 -1.18 -2.84
C ALA A 52 -18.19 -1.61 -1.40
N HIS A 53 -18.22 -0.67 -0.44
CA HIS A 53 -18.55 -0.97 0.97
C HIS A 53 -19.92 -1.63 1.13
N ALA A 54 -20.91 -1.23 0.35
CA ALA A 54 -22.23 -1.86 0.37
C ALA A 54 -22.21 -3.34 -0.07
N ALA A 55 -21.26 -3.74 -0.93
CA ALA A 55 -21.12 -5.12 -1.41
C ALA A 55 -20.26 -6.00 -0.48
N LEU A 56 -19.43 -5.41 0.39
CA LEU A 56 -18.50 -6.18 1.23
C LEU A 56 -19.19 -7.18 2.17
N PRO A 57 -20.31 -6.84 2.86
CA PRO A 57 -21.00 -7.80 3.72
C PRO A 57 -21.37 -9.10 2.97
N ASP A 58 -21.95 -8.97 1.78
CA ASP A 58 -22.40 -10.11 0.98
C ASP A 58 -21.22 -10.90 0.41
N LEU A 59 -20.19 -10.22 -0.11
CA LEU A 59 -18.96 -10.86 -0.60
C LEU A 59 -18.26 -11.68 0.49
N PHE A 60 -18.20 -11.17 1.73
CA PHE A 60 -17.57 -11.89 2.83
C PHE A 60 -18.49 -12.95 3.48
N ALA A 61 -19.80 -12.87 3.26
CA ALA A 61 -20.79 -13.88 3.67
C ALA A 61 -20.87 -15.09 2.73
N LEU A 62 -20.18 -15.04 1.58
CA LEU A 62 -20.10 -16.18 0.66
C LEU A 62 -19.64 -17.47 1.37
N PRO A 63 -20.17 -18.64 0.96
CA PRO A 63 -19.74 -19.93 1.50
C PRO A 63 -18.23 -20.13 1.41
N SER A 64 -17.66 -20.83 2.39
CA SER A 64 -16.21 -21.15 2.43
C SER A 64 -15.73 -21.76 1.12
N GLU A 65 -16.52 -22.63 0.51
CA GLU A 65 -16.19 -23.33 -0.72
C GLU A 65 -16.06 -22.37 -1.91
N VAL A 66 -16.84 -21.29 -1.93
CA VAL A 66 -16.77 -20.26 -2.98
C VAL A 66 -15.52 -19.40 -2.78
N LYS A 67 -15.26 -18.98 -1.53
CA LYS A 67 -14.05 -18.19 -1.21
C LYS A 67 -12.77 -19.01 -1.41
N ASP A 68 -12.80 -20.30 -1.13
CA ASP A 68 -11.64 -21.18 -1.27
C ASP A 68 -11.30 -21.50 -2.74
N LYS A 69 -12.26 -21.45 -3.67
CA LYS A 69 -11.98 -21.57 -5.10
C LYS A 69 -11.07 -20.44 -5.61
N CYS A 70 -11.19 -19.24 -5.04
CA CYS A 70 -10.36 -18.09 -5.37
C CYS A 70 -9.26 -17.83 -4.32
N ASN A 71 -8.89 -18.84 -3.51
CA ASN A 71 -7.86 -18.69 -2.48
C ASN A 71 -6.51 -18.27 -3.06
N MET A 72 -5.78 -17.39 -2.37
CA MET A 72 -4.47 -16.89 -2.79
C MET A 72 -3.44 -18.00 -3.06
N ILE A 73 -3.51 -19.13 -2.34
CA ILE A 73 -2.66 -20.31 -2.58
C ILE A 73 -2.78 -20.83 -4.02
N ASN A 74 -3.84 -20.50 -4.75
CA ASN A 74 -4.03 -20.89 -6.14
C ASN A 74 -3.40 -19.93 -7.15
N SER A 75 -2.85 -18.80 -6.72
CA SER A 75 -2.21 -17.82 -7.60
C SER A 75 -0.73 -17.64 -7.28
N PRO A 76 0.17 -17.82 -8.27
CA PRO A 76 1.57 -17.48 -8.08
C PRO A 76 1.80 -15.96 -7.98
N ALA A 77 0.82 -15.12 -8.39
CA ALA A 77 0.91 -13.66 -8.32
C ALA A 77 0.48 -13.07 -6.97
N PHE A 78 0.23 -13.93 -5.96
CA PHE A 78 -0.19 -13.53 -4.61
C PHE A 78 -1.46 -12.66 -4.62
N VAL A 79 -2.45 -13.09 -5.41
CA VAL A 79 -3.81 -12.51 -5.50
C VAL A 79 -4.86 -13.58 -5.25
N GLY A 80 -5.95 -13.23 -4.59
CA GLY A 80 -7.02 -14.12 -4.18
C GLY A 80 -7.42 -13.94 -2.72
N TYR A 81 -8.26 -14.86 -2.24
CA TYR A 81 -8.78 -14.85 -0.89
C TYR A 81 -7.78 -15.42 0.13
N THR A 82 -7.68 -14.75 1.27
CA THR A 82 -6.92 -15.17 2.45
C THR A 82 -7.89 -15.34 3.62
N ARG A 83 -7.85 -16.52 4.26
CA ARG A 83 -8.75 -16.89 5.36
C ARG A 83 -8.50 -16.05 6.60
N LEU A 84 -9.52 -15.98 7.46
CA LEU A 84 -9.43 -15.31 8.76
C LEU A 84 -8.24 -15.86 9.56
N GLY A 85 -7.35 -14.96 10.00
CA GLY A 85 -6.22 -15.33 10.86
C GLY A 85 -5.10 -16.10 10.16
N ALA A 86 -5.10 -16.15 8.81
CA ALA A 86 -4.05 -16.82 8.05
C ALA A 86 -2.76 -16.00 7.93
N GLU A 87 -2.83 -14.67 8.11
CA GLU A 87 -1.65 -13.78 8.07
C GLU A 87 -1.14 -13.48 9.48
N THR A 88 0.17 -13.23 9.55
CA THR A 88 0.85 -12.82 10.78
C THR A 88 1.70 -11.58 10.53
N THR A 89 1.58 -10.59 11.42
CA THR A 89 2.43 -9.40 11.43
C THR A 89 3.08 -9.27 12.81
N ALA A 90 4.37 -8.94 12.84
CA ALA A 90 5.15 -8.84 14.08
C ALA A 90 4.98 -10.07 15.00
N SER A 91 5.01 -11.27 14.39
CA SER A 91 4.88 -12.57 15.05
C SER A 91 3.55 -12.82 15.78
N GLN A 92 2.52 -12.04 15.48
CA GLN A 92 1.16 -12.19 16.00
C GLN A 92 0.16 -12.35 14.85
N THR A 93 -0.89 -13.12 15.07
CA THR A 93 -1.96 -13.35 14.08
C THR A 93 -2.77 -12.08 13.84
N ASP A 94 -3.00 -11.76 12.58
CA ASP A 94 -3.86 -10.66 12.14
C ASP A 94 -5.33 -11.13 12.07
N TRP A 95 -6.21 -10.58 12.90
CA TRP A 95 -7.64 -10.90 12.93
C TRP A 95 -8.40 -10.25 11.77
N ARG A 96 -8.11 -10.72 10.56
CA ARG A 96 -8.78 -10.32 9.32
C ARG A 96 -8.89 -11.48 8.33
N GLU A 97 -9.92 -11.43 7.49
CA GLU A 97 -9.98 -12.13 6.20
C GLU A 97 -9.96 -11.08 5.08
N GLN A 98 -9.45 -11.44 3.89
CA GLN A 98 -9.30 -10.47 2.79
C GLN A 98 -9.36 -11.12 1.41
N PHE A 99 -9.70 -10.31 0.41
CA PHE A 99 -9.49 -10.62 -1.00
C PHE A 99 -8.45 -9.64 -1.57
N ASP A 100 -7.37 -10.16 -2.14
CA ASP A 100 -6.35 -9.40 -2.84
C ASP A 100 -6.59 -9.48 -4.36
N PHE A 101 -6.63 -8.33 -5.01
CA PHE A 101 -6.72 -8.21 -6.46
C PHE A 101 -5.56 -7.34 -6.96
N GLY A 102 -5.32 -7.36 -8.26
CA GLY A 102 -4.58 -6.27 -8.90
C GLY A 102 -5.08 -5.95 -10.29
N SER A 103 -4.38 -5.03 -10.93
CA SER A 103 -4.77 -4.45 -12.21
C SER A 103 -5.16 -5.53 -13.24
N PRO A 104 -6.23 -5.34 -14.02
CA PRO A 104 -6.63 -6.28 -15.05
C PRO A 104 -5.65 -6.25 -16.25
N GLY A 105 -5.71 -7.29 -17.08
CA GLY A 105 -4.96 -7.34 -18.34
C GLY A 105 -3.46 -7.60 -18.17
N MET A 106 -3.08 -8.36 -17.14
CA MET A 106 -1.67 -8.72 -16.92
C MET A 106 -1.20 -9.71 -17.98
N LYS A 107 0.04 -9.53 -18.46
CA LYS A 107 0.67 -10.48 -19.37
C LYS A 107 0.92 -11.78 -18.61
N SER A 108 0.60 -12.92 -19.22
CA SER A 108 0.98 -14.22 -18.67
C SER A 108 2.50 -14.36 -18.61
N TRP A 109 3.02 -14.75 -17.46
CA TRP A 109 4.43 -15.10 -17.28
C TRP A 109 4.80 -16.34 -18.12
N SER A 110 5.98 -16.31 -18.74
CA SER A 110 6.58 -17.44 -19.45
C SER A 110 7.90 -17.86 -18.80
N PRO A 111 8.37 -19.11 -18.99
CA PRO A 111 9.67 -19.55 -18.45
C PRO A 111 10.89 -18.74 -18.90
N ASN A 112 10.76 -17.95 -19.97
CA ASN A 112 11.82 -17.06 -20.46
C ASN A 112 11.79 -15.67 -19.79
N ASP A 113 10.71 -15.33 -19.09
CA ASP A 113 10.60 -14.09 -18.33
C ASP A 113 11.30 -14.25 -16.97
N PRO A 114 11.92 -13.18 -16.43
CA PRO A 114 12.45 -13.20 -15.07
C PRO A 114 11.41 -13.68 -14.04
N ILE A 115 11.82 -14.52 -13.09
CA ILE A 115 10.88 -15.19 -12.16
C ILE A 115 10.02 -14.20 -11.35
N TRP A 116 10.55 -13.02 -11.03
CA TRP A 116 9.83 -11.97 -10.32
C TRP A 116 8.69 -11.34 -11.12
N GLN A 117 8.66 -11.47 -12.46
CA GLN A 117 7.52 -11.00 -13.26
C GLN A 117 6.25 -11.78 -12.96
N ARG A 118 6.36 -13.00 -12.40
CA ARG A 118 5.22 -13.81 -11.99
C ARG A 118 4.42 -13.20 -10.83
N LEU A 119 4.94 -12.14 -10.20
CA LEU A 119 4.20 -11.29 -9.26
C LEU A 119 3.07 -10.50 -9.93
N GLU A 120 3.15 -10.27 -11.24
CA GLU A 120 2.13 -9.63 -12.05
C GLU A 120 1.31 -10.73 -12.76
N GLY A 121 0.02 -10.83 -12.45
CA GLY A 121 -0.84 -11.89 -12.98
C GLY A 121 -2.32 -11.64 -12.72
N ASP A 122 -3.17 -12.40 -13.39
CA ASP A 122 -4.61 -12.22 -13.30
C ASP A 122 -5.16 -12.49 -11.90
N SER A 123 -6.10 -11.63 -11.49
CA SER A 123 -6.85 -11.76 -10.24
C SER A 123 -7.78 -12.97 -10.26
N GLN A 124 -7.96 -13.60 -9.09
CA GLN A 124 -8.98 -14.61 -8.87
C GLN A 124 -10.21 -13.95 -8.25
N TYR A 125 -11.38 -14.15 -8.85
CA TYR A 125 -12.63 -13.54 -8.39
C TYR A 125 -13.53 -14.58 -7.72
N PRO A 126 -14.25 -14.23 -6.64
CA PRO A 126 -15.30 -15.09 -6.11
C PRO A 126 -16.44 -15.21 -7.14
N ASP A 127 -17.13 -16.34 -7.12
CA ASP A 127 -18.33 -16.56 -7.92
C ASP A 127 -19.51 -15.78 -7.31
N TYR A 128 -19.54 -14.48 -7.60
CA TYR A 128 -20.55 -13.54 -7.13
C TYR A 128 -20.86 -12.51 -8.25
N PRO A 129 -22.14 -12.29 -8.58
CA PRO A 129 -22.52 -11.38 -9.66
C PRO A 129 -21.95 -9.97 -9.48
N GLY A 130 -21.25 -9.46 -10.50
CA GLY A 130 -20.71 -8.10 -10.47
C GLY A 130 -19.41 -7.93 -9.68
N ALA A 131 -18.85 -9.00 -9.06
CA ALA A 131 -17.65 -8.90 -8.23
C ALA A 131 -16.43 -8.40 -9.03
N ARG A 132 -16.25 -8.95 -10.24
CA ARG A 132 -15.14 -8.59 -11.12
C ARG A 132 -15.28 -7.14 -11.60
N GLU A 133 -16.46 -6.78 -12.07
CA GLU A 133 -16.77 -5.45 -12.58
C GLU A 133 -16.57 -4.39 -11.50
N LEU A 134 -17.00 -4.65 -10.27
CA LEU A 134 -16.79 -3.77 -9.13
C LEU A 134 -15.31 -3.55 -8.82
N VAL A 135 -14.52 -4.63 -8.81
CA VAL A 135 -13.07 -4.55 -8.56
C VAL A 135 -12.36 -3.77 -9.66
N GLU A 136 -12.63 -4.10 -10.93
CA GLU A 136 -12.00 -3.44 -12.07
C GLU A 136 -12.38 -1.95 -12.14
N GLU A 137 -13.64 -1.60 -11.85
CA GLU A 137 -14.09 -0.19 -11.74
C GLU A 137 -13.37 0.54 -10.59
N TYR A 138 -13.28 -0.06 -9.40
CA TYR A 138 -12.58 0.56 -8.26
C TYR A 138 -11.10 0.80 -8.56
N ILE A 139 -10.42 -0.18 -9.17
CA ILE A 139 -9.02 -0.05 -9.58
C ILE A 139 -8.87 1.06 -10.63
N ALA A 140 -9.75 1.13 -11.62
CA ALA A 140 -9.68 2.15 -12.66
C ALA A 140 -9.83 3.58 -12.10
N GLU A 141 -10.78 3.81 -11.19
CA GLU A 141 -10.95 5.11 -10.54
C GLU A 141 -9.77 5.45 -9.62
N SER A 142 -9.27 4.46 -8.86
CA SER A 142 -8.08 4.63 -8.02
C SER A 142 -6.84 4.99 -8.85
N ALA A 143 -6.65 4.34 -10.00
CA ALA A 143 -5.52 4.60 -10.91
C ALA A 143 -5.56 6.03 -11.47
N LYS A 144 -6.75 6.57 -11.78
CA LYS A 144 -6.91 7.97 -12.20
C LYS A 144 -6.54 8.93 -11.07
N LEU A 145 -7.10 8.73 -9.88
CA LEU A 145 -6.82 9.58 -8.70
C LEU A 145 -5.34 9.58 -8.36
N SER A 146 -4.76 8.39 -8.20
CA SER A 146 -3.37 8.19 -7.79
C SER A 146 -2.36 8.76 -8.77
N LYS A 147 -2.63 8.69 -10.09
CA LYS A 147 -1.79 9.34 -11.11
C LYS A 147 -1.74 10.86 -10.92
N THR A 148 -2.90 11.49 -10.71
CA THR A 148 -2.98 12.94 -10.49
C THR A 148 -2.34 13.32 -9.15
N PHE A 149 -2.62 12.57 -8.08
CA PHE A 149 -2.01 12.76 -6.77
C PHE A 149 -0.47 12.68 -6.84
N MET A 150 0.07 11.68 -7.53
CA MET A 150 1.52 11.51 -7.71
C MET A 150 2.17 12.73 -8.40
N ARG A 151 1.50 13.34 -9.38
CA ARG A 151 1.96 14.59 -10.02
C ARG A 151 1.95 15.79 -9.07
N LEU A 152 0.91 15.89 -8.24
CA LEU A 152 0.80 16.94 -7.23
C LEU A 152 1.85 16.77 -6.11
N VAL A 153 2.21 15.54 -5.77
CA VAL A 153 3.34 15.27 -4.86
C VAL A 153 4.66 15.71 -5.49
N ALA A 154 4.90 15.42 -6.78
CA ALA A 154 6.10 15.93 -7.45
C ALA A 154 6.17 17.47 -7.42
N GLU A 155 5.05 18.15 -7.69
CA GLU A 155 4.96 19.61 -7.63
C GLU A 155 5.15 20.15 -6.20
N CYS A 156 4.56 19.52 -5.19
CA CYS A 156 4.74 19.93 -3.80
C CYS A 156 6.20 19.77 -3.36
N LEU A 157 6.94 18.83 -3.95
CA LEU A 157 8.37 18.64 -3.75
C LEU A 157 9.24 19.56 -4.64
N SER A 158 8.64 20.47 -5.39
CA SER A 158 9.31 21.37 -6.34
C SER A 158 10.06 20.63 -7.46
N LEU A 159 9.52 19.49 -7.88
CA LEU A 159 10.02 18.66 -8.98
C LEU A 159 9.10 18.79 -10.21
N PRO A 160 9.60 18.47 -11.42
CA PRO A 160 8.74 18.31 -12.59
C PRO A 160 7.55 17.36 -12.29
N PRO A 161 6.31 17.69 -12.67
CA PRO A 161 5.13 16.88 -12.31
C PRO A 161 5.20 15.41 -12.72
N THR A 162 5.94 15.08 -13.77
CA THR A 162 6.08 13.71 -14.29
C THR A 162 7.24 12.93 -13.68
N THR A 163 8.01 13.50 -12.74
CA THR A 163 9.21 12.87 -12.18
C THR A 163 8.97 11.45 -11.68
N PHE A 164 7.84 11.20 -11.00
CA PHE A 164 7.59 9.89 -10.41
C PHE A 164 6.94 8.87 -11.35
N GLU A 165 6.49 9.29 -12.54
CA GLU A 165 5.86 8.37 -13.51
C GLU A 165 6.82 7.28 -13.98
N ALA A 166 8.12 7.57 -14.04
CA ALA A 166 9.15 6.63 -14.45
C ALA A 166 9.34 5.43 -13.48
N PHE A 167 8.82 5.53 -12.25
CA PHE A 167 8.90 4.47 -11.23
C PHE A 167 7.61 3.68 -11.08
N LYS A 168 6.50 4.10 -11.70
CA LYS A 168 5.21 3.43 -11.55
C LYS A 168 5.27 2.02 -12.16
N GLY A 169 4.76 1.03 -11.42
CA GLY A 169 4.63 -0.35 -11.90
C GLY A 169 3.42 -0.59 -12.79
N ASN A 170 3.40 -1.77 -13.43
CA ASN A 170 2.30 -2.19 -14.30
C ASN A 170 1.08 -2.61 -13.50
N MET A 171 1.31 -3.34 -12.40
CA MET A 171 0.25 -3.84 -11.53
C MET A 171 0.13 -2.99 -10.26
N ASP A 172 -1.03 -2.36 -10.08
CA ASP A 172 -1.48 -1.82 -8.80
C ASP A 172 -2.26 -2.91 -8.06
N ARG A 173 -2.37 -2.82 -6.73
CA ARG A 173 -3.08 -3.82 -5.92
C ARG A 173 -4.26 -3.21 -5.20
N LEU A 174 -5.31 -3.99 -5.01
CA LEU A 174 -6.50 -3.64 -4.24
C LEU A 174 -6.76 -4.76 -3.23
N LYS A 175 -7.17 -4.40 -2.03
CA LYS A 175 -7.74 -5.38 -1.10
C LYS A 175 -9.14 -4.99 -0.70
N PHE A 176 -10.00 -5.98 -0.57
CA PHE A 176 -11.19 -5.90 0.27
C PHE A 176 -10.86 -6.62 1.57
N VAL A 177 -11.08 -5.97 2.72
CA VAL A 177 -10.66 -6.52 4.02
C VAL A 177 -11.82 -6.46 5.01
N LYS A 178 -12.01 -7.55 5.75
CA LYS A 178 -12.98 -7.66 6.84
C LYS A 178 -12.26 -8.01 8.13
N TYR A 179 -12.56 -7.24 9.16
CA TYR A 179 -12.11 -7.48 10.53
C TYR A 179 -13.35 -7.82 11.37
N PRO A 180 -13.53 -9.07 11.81
CA PRO A 180 -14.65 -9.42 12.68
C PRO A 180 -14.51 -8.77 14.05
N GLN A 181 -15.65 -8.65 14.74
CA GLN A 181 -15.65 -8.30 16.15
C GLN A 181 -14.76 -9.29 16.92
N SER A 182 -13.83 -8.77 17.70
CA SER A 182 -12.79 -9.52 18.39
C SER A 182 -12.66 -9.07 19.85
N PRO A 183 -12.08 -9.90 20.75
CA PRO A 183 -11.80 -9.50 22.12
C PRO A 183 -10.94 -8.21 22.21
N PRO A 184 -11.10 -7.40 23.26
CA PRO A 184 -10.23 -6.24 23.50
C PRO A 184 -8.75 -6.64 23.52
N GLY A 185 -7.92 -5.86 22.82
CA GLY A 185 -6.48 -6.11 22.70
C GLY A 185 -6.08 -7.03 21.54
N SER A 186 -7.04 -7.60 20.80
CA SER A 186 -6.73 -8.36 19.58
C SER A 186 -6.10 -7.49 18.49
N GLN A 187 -5.11 -8.05 17.81
CA GLN A 187 -4.44 -7.43 16.66
C GLN A 187 -5.31 -7.58 15.41
N GLY A 188 -5.68 -6.47 14.78
CA GLY A 188 -6.26 -6.48 13.44
C GLY A 188 -5.16 -6.64 12.39
N VAL A 189 -4.16 -5.75 12.44
CA VAL A 189 -2.88 -5.86 11.73
C VAL A 189 -1.79 -5.29 12.63
N GLY A 190 -0.67 -5.99 12.78
CA GLY A 190 0.44 -5.55 13.61
C GLY A 190 1.15 -4.29 13.11
N PRO A 191 2.05 -3.69 13.92
CA PRO A 191 2.89 -2.56 13.49
C PRO A 191 3.72 -2.91 12.24
N HIS A 192 3.54 -2.14 11.16
CA HIS A 192 4.27 -2.32 9.91
C HIS A 192 4.36 -1.03 9.11
N LYS A 193 5.19 -1.04 8.07
CA LYS A 193 5.14 -0.10 6.95
C LYS A 193 4.67 -0.86 5.72
N ASP A 194 3.91 -0.21 4.85
CA ASP A 194 3.58 -0.77 3.53
C ASP A 194 4.85 -0.86 2.69
N SER A 195 5.17 -2.05 2.18
CA SER A 195 6.50 -2.35 1.66
C SER A 195 6.70 -1.89 0.20
N ALA A 196 5.88 -2.36 -0.74
CA ALA A 196 6.32 -2.44 -2.14
C ALA A 196 5.79 -1.37 -3.13
N GLY A 197 5.07 -0.36 -2.67
CA GLY A 197 4.43 0.64 -3.54
C GLY A 197 4.97 2.06 -3.38
N LEU A 198 4.25 3.00 -4.00
CA LEU A 198 4.47 4.44 -3.90
C LEU A 198 3.58 5.03 -2.79
N PHE A 199 2.27 4.83 -2.92
CA PHE A 199 1.25 5.36 -2.01
C PHE A 199 0.14 4.34 -1.80
N THR A 200 -0.41 4.30 -0.59
CA THR A 200 -1.63 3.58 -0.26
C THR A 200 -2.79 4.58 -0.18
N PHE A 201 -3.95 4.22 -0.73
CA PHE A 201 -5.21 4.96 -0.64
C PHE A 201 -6.23 4.05 0.04
N LEU A 202 -6.55 4.35 1.29
CA LEU A 202 -7.38 3.54 2.15
C LEU A 202 -8.75 4.17 2.34
N SER A 203 -9.80 3.44 1.94
CA SER A 203 -11.16 3.72 2.40
C SER A 203 -11.46 2.92 3.68
N GLN A 204 -12.06 3.58 4.66
CA GLN A 204 -12.50 3.00 5.92
C GLN A 204 -14.02 3.11 6.05
N ASP A 205 -14.64 2.13 6.71
CA ASP A 205 -15.98 2.32 7.26
C ASP A 205 -15.95 3.23 8.51
N ASP A 206 -17.09 3.35 9.18
CA ASP A 206 -17.27 4.17 10.39
C ASP A 206 -16.80 3.49 11.70
N THR A 207 -16.13 2.33 11.63
CA THR A 207 -15.71 1.57 12.83
C THR A 207 -14.38 2.06 13.41
N GLY A 208 -13.46 2.54 12.58
CA GLY A 208 -12.14 3.04 13.01
C GLY A 208 -11.11 1.94 13.27
N GLY A 209 -10.13 2.19 14.15
CA GLY A 209 -9.11 1.20 14.55
C GLY A 209 -7.73 1.33 13.91
N LEU A 210 -7.56 2.17 12.88
CA LEU A 210 -6.25 2.50 12.32
C LEU A 210 -5.48 3.43 13.27
N GLN A 211 -4.21 3.14 13.51
CA GLN A 211 -3.31 3.98 14.30
C GLN A 211 -1.97 4.18 13.58
N VAL A 212 -1.40 5.38 13.71
CA VAL A 212 -0.16 5.80 13.08
C VAL A 212 0.86 6.17 14.16
N LEU A 213 2.08 5.65 14.06
CA LEU A 213 3.13 5.88 15.06
C LEU A 213 3.85 7.21 14.79
N ASN A 214 3.84 8.12 15.76
CA ASN A 214 4.58 9.38 15.66
C ASN A 214 6.05 9.22 16.08
N LYS A 215 6.83 10.31 16.05
CA LYS A 215 8.28 10.26 16.33
C LYS A 215 8.61 10.19 17.82
N LYS A 216 7.65 10.43 18.70
CA LYS A 216 7.77 10.19 20.15
C LYS A 216 7.47 8.74 20.53
N GLY A 217 7.08 7.90 19.57
CA GLY A 217 6.66 6.52 19.84
C GLY A 217 5.23 6.41 20.36
N GLU A 218 4.41 7.45 20.15
CA GLU A 218 3.00 7.48 20.52
C GLU A 218 2.14 7.04 19.33
N TRP A 219 1.12 6.23 19.60
CA TRP A 219 0.13 5.83 18.60
C TRP A 219 -0.95 6.89 18.49
N ILE A 220 -1.09 7.47 17.30
CA ILE A 220 -2.10 8.49 16.96
C ILE A 220 -3.25 7.81 16.22
N ASP A 221 -4.47 7.96 16.71
CA ASP A 221 -5.66 7.42 16.05
C ASP A 221 -5.92 8.12 14.71
N ALA A 222 -6.33 7.33 13.72
CA ALA A 222 -6.87 7.79 12.45
C ALA A 222 -8.39 7.50 12.42
N PRO A 223 -9.22 8.32 13.09
CA PRO A 223 -10.67 8.11 13.10
C PRO A 223 -11.25 8.22 11.69
N PRO A 224 -12.32 7.48 11.35
CA PRO A 224 -12.97 7.62 10.06
C PRO A 224 -13.51 9.04 9.85
N ILE A 225 -13.26 9.60 8.66
CA ILE A 225 -13.87 10.85 8.21
C ILE A 225 -14.69 10.52 6.96
N GLU A 226 -16.00 10.78 7.01
CA GLU A 226 -16.91 10.52 5.90
C GLU A 226 -16.45 11.26 4.63
N GLY A 227 -16.47 10.55 3.49
CA GLY A 227 -16.05 11.12 2.20
C GLY A 227 -14.54 11.34 2.07
N SER A 228 -13.72 10.75 2.94
CA SER A 228 -12.26 10.81 2.85
C SER A 228 -11.63 9.45 2.52
N LEU A 229 -10.41 9.53 1.96
CA LEU A 229 -9.45 8.45 1.94
C LEU A 229 -8.31 8.78 2.90
N VAL A 230 -7.81 7.80 3.64
CA VAL A 230 -6.50 7.93 4.28
C VAL A 230 -5.43 7.59 3.24
N VAL A 231 -4.45 8.47 3.05
CA VAL A 231 -3.34 8.26 2.13
C VAL A 231 -2.03 8.20 2.91
N ASN A 232 -1.22 7.18 2.65
CA ASN A 232 0.10 7.05 3.26
C ASN A 232 1.21 6.70 2.27
N ILE A 233 2.42 7.06 2.67
CA ILE A 233 3.65 6.77 1.93
C ILE A 233 4.08 5.34 2.21
N GLN A 234 4.53 4.65 1.16
CA GLN A 234 5.07 3.28 1.25
C GLN A 234 6.60 3.28 1.12
N GLN A 235 7.25 2.17 1.50
CA GLN A 235 8.71 2.09 1.54
C GLN A 235 9.37 2.22 0.15
N GLY A 236 8.66 1.90 -0.94
CA GLY A 236 9.14 2.14 -2.30
C GLY A 236 9.36 3.64 -2.59
N PHE A 237 8.40 4.49 -2.24
CA PHE A 237 8.56 5.95 -2.38
C PHE A 237 9.59 6.53 -1.39
N GLU A 238 9.65 5.99 -0.16
CA GLU A 238 10.70 6.32 0.80
C GLU A 238 12.09 6.04 0.21
N ALA A 239 12.29 4.90 -0.44
CA ALA A 239 13.54 4.57 -1.10
C ALA A 239 13.84 5.48 -2.31
N ILE A 240 12.85 5.75 -3.17
CA ILE A 240 12.99 6.62 -4.36
C ILE A 240 13.38 8.05 -3.96
N THR A 241 12.83 8.54 -2.85
CA THR A 241 13.14 9.89 -2.34
C THR A 241 14.35 9.93 -1.42
N GLY A 242 15.12 8.83 -1.34
CA GLY A 242 16.29 8.74 -0.48
C GLY A 242 15.96 9.05 0.98
N GLY A 243 14.86 8.53 1.51
CA GLY A 243 14.44 8.67 2.91
C GLY A 243 13.84 10.03 3.29
N ILE A 244 13.76 10.99 2.38
CA ILE A 244 13.19 12.32 2.68
C ILE A 244 11.69 12.22 2.98
N CYS A 245 10.95 11.45 2.19
CA CYS A 245 9.52 11.22 2.36
C CYS A 245 9.33 9.88 3.06
N THR A 246 9.10 9.91 4.37
CA THR A 246 9.14 8.68 5.18
C THR A 246 7.85 7.89 5.12
N ALA A 247 7.97 6.58 4.96
CA ALA A 247 6.86 5.65 5.18
C ALA A 247 6.66 5.49 6.68
N THR A 248 5.48 5.81 7.18
CA THR A 248 5.22 5.84 8.62
C THR A 248 4.64 4.51 9.10
N THR A 249 5.17 4.01 10.22
CA THR A 249 4.68 2.78 10.82
C THR A 249 3.24 2.96 11.27
N HIS A 250 2.38 2.00 10.95
CA HIS A 250 0.97 2.02 11.31
C HIS A 250 0.50 0.61 11.73
N ARG A 251 -0.65 0.52 12.38
CA ARG A 251 -1.29 -0.74 12.80
C ARG A 251 -2.81 -0.62 12.75
N VAL A 252 -3.49 -1.76 12.85
CA VAL A 252 -4.95 -1.81 13.02
C VAL A 252 -5.28 -2.57 14.29
N ILE A 253 -6.04 -1.94 15.19
CA ILE A 253 -6.65 -2.62 16.34
C ILE A 253 -7.91 -3.35 15.87
N ALA A 254 -8.07 -4.62 16.23
CA ALA A 254 -9.27 -5.36 15.87
C ALA A 254 -10.50 -4.74 16.56
N PRO A 255 -11.64 -4.62 15.86
CA PRO A 255 -12.79 -3.93 16.42
C PRO A 255 -13.47 -4.77 17.51
N THR A 256 -13.92 -4.12 18.58
CA THR A 256 -14.56 -4.80 19.73
C THR A 256 -16.09 -4.72 19.74
N SER A 257 -16.66 -3.87 18.90
CA SER A 257 -18.10 -3.54 18.91
C SER A 257 -18.85 -4.07 17.69
N LYS A 258 -18.29 -3.94 16.48
CA LYS A 258 -18.89 -4.39 15.22
C LYS A 258 -17.82 -4.79 14.21
N THR A 259 -18.22 -5.53 13.18
CA THR A 259 -17.33 -5.85 12.05
C THR A 259 -16.87 -4.55 11.37
N ARG A 260 -15.56 -4.47 11.10
CA ARG A 260 -14.94 -3.38 10.34
C ARG A 260 -14.65 -3.82 8.92
N TYR A 261 -14.95 -2.97 7.95
CA TYR A 261 -14.55 -3.13 6.56
C TYR A 261 -13.59 -2.03 6.10
N SER A 262 -12.63 -2.40 5.25
CA SER A 262 -11.73 -1.42 4.63
C SER A 262 -11.23 -1.85 3.28
N ILE A 263 -10.90 -0.86 2.44
CA ILE A 263 -10.48 -1.05 1.06
C ILE A 263 -9.18 -0.27 0.80
N PRO A 264 -7.99 -0.85 1.03
CA PRO A 264 -6.74 -0.24 0.62
C PRO A 264 -6.41 -0.55 -0.85
N PHE A 265 -6.09 0.51 -1.59
CA PHE A 265 -5.48 0.46 -2.92
C PHE A 265 -4.00 0.85 -2.83
N PHE A 266 -3.11 0.12 -3.49
CA PHE A 266 -1.67 0.29 -3.43
C PHE A 266 -1.14 0.61 -4.84
N LEU A 267 -0.60 1.81 -5.01
CA LEU A 267 0.05 2.22 -6.26
C LEU A 267 1.42 1.54 -6.37
N GLY A 268 1.64 0.71 -7.39
CA GLY A 268 2.83 -0.14 -7.50
C GLY A 268 4.09 0.59 -7.98
N VAL A 269 5.26 0.05 -7.63
CA VAL A 269 6.56 0.39 -8.23
C VAL A 269 6.91 -0.62 -9.32
N ARG A 270 7.56 -0.19 -10.41
CA ARG A 270 8.02 -1.08 -11.48
C ARG A 270 9.01 -2.10 -10.95
N LEU A 271 8.77 -3.37 -11.25
CA LEU A 271 9.54 -4.48 -10.69
C LEU A 271 10.99 -4.53 -11.21
N ASP A 272 11.26 -4.00 -12.40
CA ASP A 272 12.60 -3.96 -12.98
C ASP A 272 13.43 -2.73 -12.53
N LEU A 273 12.95 -1.93 -11.57
CA LEU A 273 13.72 -0.82 -11.01
C LEU A 273 15.00 -1.34 -10.35
N THR A 274 16.15 -1.02 -10.95
CA THR A 274 17.45 -1.49 -10.44
C THR A 274 17.93 -0.64 -9.27
N LEU A 275 18.80 -1.22 -8.42
CA LEU A 275 19.44 -0.47 -7.34
C LEU A 275 20.27 0.73 -7.86
N ALA A 276 20.87 0.60 -9.04
CA ALA A 276 21.63 1.69 -9.68
C ALA A 276 20.72 2.87 -10.05
N GLN A 277 19.60 2.60 -10.73
CA GLN A 277 18.60 3.62 -11.08
C GLN A 277 18.00 4.28 -9.83
N LEU A 278 17.73 3.48 -8.79
CA LEU A 278 17.23 3.98 -7.51
C LEU A 278 18.23 4.94 -6.86
N LYS A 279 19.52 4.58 -6.78
CA LYS A 279 20.58 5.44 -6.23
C LYS A 279 20.77 6.73 -7.02
N GLU A 280 20.76 6.65 -8.35
CA GLU A 280 20.86 7.82 -9.23
C GLU A 280 19.66 8.76 -9.03
N SER A 281 18.45 8.20 -8.98
CA SER A 281 17.22 8.97 -8.78
C SER A 281 17.18 9.63 -7.41
N ALA A 282 17.54 8.89 -6.35
CA ALA A 282 17.61 9.43 -5.01
C ALA A 282 18.60 10.60 -4.95
N ALA A 283 19.80 10.48 -5.54
CA ALA A 283 20.77 11.56 -5.58
C ALA A 283 20.23 12.83 -6.29
N HIS A 284 19.54 12.66 -7.42
CA HIS A 284 18.96 13.76 -8.18
C HIS A 284 17.78 14.43 -7.47
N ILE A 285 16.87 13.63 -6.91
CA ILE A 285 15.67 14.08 -6.20
C ILE A 285 16.06 14.79 -4.90
N VAL A 286 16.95 14.18 -4.11
CA VAL A 286 17.41 14.72 -2.81
C VAL A 286 18.07 16.10 -2.98
N GLN A 287 18.84 16.31 -4.05
CA GLN A 287 19.48 17.61 -4.33
C GLN A 287 18.49 18.73 -4.63
N ARG A 288 17.30 18.39 -5.13
CA ARG A 288 16.28 19.36 -5.59
C ARG A 288 15.19 19.61 -4.56
N ILE A 289 14.98 18.67 -3.63
CA ILE A 289 14.02 18.84 -2.55
C ILE A 289 14.59 19.83 -1.52
N PRO A 290 13.87 20.90 -1.15
CA PRO A 290 14.27 21.81 -0.07
C PRO A 290 14.21 21.10 1.30
N ALA A 291 15.24 20.33 1.65
CA ALA A 291 15.34 19.65 2.93
C ALA A 291 16.11 20.50 3.96
N SER A 292 15.54 20.70 5.14
CA SER A 292 16.29 21.24 6.30
C SER A 292 17.34 20.23 6.78
N ASP A 293 18.35 20.69 7.51
CA ASP A 293 19.51 19.84 7.86
C ASP A 293 19.17 18.58 8.68
N ASP A 294 18.09 18.58 9.48
CA ASP A 294 17.59 17.38 10.17
C ASP A 294 16.88 16.37 9.24
N ARG A 295 16.36 16.82 8.09
CA ARG A 295 15.73 15.94 7.08
C ARG A 295 16.79 15.26 6.20
N LYS A 296 17.94 15.90 5.99
CA LYS A 296 19.09 15.31 5.27
C LYS A 296 19.74 14.14 6.04
N LYS A 297 19.75 14.17 7.38
CA LYS A 297 20.27 13.07 8.22
C LYS A 297 19.50 11.76 8.07
N ARG A 298 18.21 11.81 7.73
CA ARG A 298 17.35 10.63 7.53
C ARG A 298 17.61 9.88 6.22
N ALA A 299 18.38 10.48 5.31
CA ALA A 299 18.59 9.92 3.97
C ALA A 299 19.46 8.66 3.92
N VAL A 300 20.03 8.26 5.07
CA VAL A 300 21.13 7.28 5.13
C VAL A 300 20.76 6.01 5.92
N ASP A 301 19.68 6.01 6.72
CA ASP A 301 19.45 4.98 7.76
C ASP A 301 18.11 4.22 7.65
N VAL A 302 17.48 4.15 6.47
CA VAL A 302 16.25 3.35 6.30
C VAL A 302 16.63 1.93 5.85
N PRO A 303 16.63 0.91 6.73
CA PRO A 303 16.73 -0.47 6.30
C PRO A 303 15.49 -0.81 5.48
N SER A 304 15.72 -1.03 4.20
CA SER A 304 14.71 -1.44 3.25
C SER A 304 15.27 -2.68 2.57
N GLU A 305 14.50 -3.78 2.54
CA GLU A 305 14.92 -4.99 1.82
C GLU A 305 15.24 -4.66 0.35
N PHE A 306 14.60 -3.62 -0.19
CA PHE A 306 14.81 -3.09 -1.55
C PHE A 306 16.17 -2.39 -1.76
N LEU A 307 16.87 -2.02 -0.69
CA LEU A 307 18.22 -1.45 -0.74
C LEU A 307 19.31 -2.50 -0.53
N SER A 308 18.95 -3.76 -0.27
CA SER A 308 19.92 -4.83 -0.07
C SER A 308 20.72 -5.09 -1.35
N PRO A 309 22.07 -5.20 -1.27
CA PRO A 309 22.90 -5.55 -2.43
C PRO A 309 22.68 -6.99 -2.91
N LEU A 310 21.89 -7.79 -2.19
CA LEU A 310 21.52 -9.16 -2.58
C LEU A 310 20.58 -9.21 -3.78
N TYR A 311 19.93 -8.09 -4.13
CA TYR A 311 18.94 -8.02 -5.21
C TYR A 311 19.40 -7.05 -6.29
N SER A 312 19.24 -7.47 -7.55
CA SER A 312 19.57 -6.69 -8.73
C SER A 312 18.50 -5.64 -9.05
N CYS A 313 17.25 -5.91 -8.69
CA CYS A 313 16.10 -5.04 -8.90
C CYS A 313 15.01 -5.22 -7.85
N PHE A 314 14.07 -4.28 -7.84
CA PHE A 314 12.94 -4.21 -6.92
C PHE A 314 12.09 -5.49 -6.90
N GLY A 315 11.89 -6.12 -8.06
CA GLY A 315 11.10 -7.32 -8.24
C GLY A 315 11.65 -8.53 -7.49
N GLU A 316 12.97 -8.68 -7.40
CA GLU A 316 13.58 -9.79 -6.64
C GLU A 316 13.37 -9.62 -5.14
N ALA A 317 13.57 -8.41 -4.63
CA ALA A 317 13.31 -8.08 -3.23
C ALA A 317 11.81 -8.25 -2.91
N HIS A 318 10.93 -7.76 -3.79
CA HIS A 318 9.48 -7.90 -3.60
C HIS A 318 9.04 -9.37 -3.65
N LEU A 319 9.61 -10.18 -4.55
CA LEU A 319 9.30 -11.61 -4.65
C LEU A 319 9.67 -12.35 -3.37
N ARG A 320 10.87 -12.07 -2.82
CA ARG A 320 11.26 -12.63 -1.53
C ARG A 320 10.24 -12.26 -0.45
N ASN A 321 9.92 -10.97 -0.33
CA ASN A 321 9.00 -10.47 0.67
C ASN A 321 7.65 -11.22 0.59
N ARG A 322 7.09 -11.33 -0.63
CA ARG A 322 5.84 -12.06 -0.87
C ARG A 322 5.92 -13.54 -0.48
N ILE A 323 6.99 -14.23 -0.86
CA ILE A 323 7.22 -15.65 -0.55
C ILE A 323 7.30 -15.90 0.96
N LEU A 324 7.95 -15.01 1.72
CA LEU A 324 8.09 -15.16 3.17
C LEU A 324 6.82 -14.75 3.93
N SER A 325 6.08 -13.77 3.44
CA SER A 325 4.79 -13.38 4.02
C SER A 325 3.65 -14.35 3.72
N HIS A 326 3.75 -15.14 2.64
CA HIS A 326 2.75 -16.13 2.23
C HIS A 326 3.44 -17.48 2.00
N PRO A 327 3.86 -18.16 3.09
CA PRO A 327 4.69 -19.36 3.00
C PRO A 327 4.00 -20.50 2.25
N ASP A 328 2.68 -20.59 2.31
CA ASP A 328 1.88 -21.59 1.59
C ASP A 328 1.92 -21.40 0.06
N VAL A 329 1.78 -20.15 -0.41
CA VAL A 329 1.97 -19.78 -1.83
C VAL A 329 3.42 -20.03 -2.24
N GLY A 330 4.37 -19.63 -1.40
CA GLY A 330 5.81 -19.82 -1.60
C GLY A 330 6.18 -21.29 -1.78
N GLN A 331 5.73 -22.16 -0.88
CA GLN A 331 5.97 -23.60 -0.95
C GLN A 331 5.35 -24.25 -2.19
N LYS A 332 4.13 -23.85 -2.57
CA LYS A 332 3.42 -24.44 -3.71
C LYS A 332 3.99 -24.01 -5.06
N TRP A 333 4.29 -22.72 -5.23
CA TRP A 333 4.63 -22.14 -6.53
C TRP A 333 6.11 -21.80 -6.72
N TYR A 334 6.87 -21.70 -5.62
CA TYR A 334 8.26 -21.27 -5.59
C TYR A 334 9.12 -22.09 -4.60
N PRO A 335 9.02 -23.44 -4.56
CA PRO A 335 9.58 -24.24 -3.47
C PRO A 335 11.09 -24.02 -3.24
N GLU A 336 11.88 -23.94 -4.32
CA GLU A 336 13.33 -23.70 -4.23
C GLU A 336 13.66 -22.30 -3.69
N LEU A 337 12.90 -21.28 -4.11
CA LEU A 337 13.08 -19.91 -3.61
C LEU A 337 12.60 -19.77 -2.17
N TYR A 338 11.52 -20.46 -1.79
CA TYR A 338 11.06 -20.51 -0.41
C TYR A 338 12.14 -21.09 0.50
N GLU A 339 12.73 -22.23 0.13
CA GLU A 339 13.82 -22.83 0.91
C GLU A 339 15.03 -21.88 1.02
N LYS A 340 15.45 -21.29 -0.11
CA LYS A 340 16.54 -20.31 -0.16
C LYS A 340 16.28 -19.11 0.75
N TYR A 341 15.13 -18.46 0.60
CA TYR A 341 14.82 -17.22 1.30
C TYR A 341 14.56 -17.42 2.78
N SER A 342 14.01 -18.56 3.19
CA SER A 342 13.78 -18.91 4.61
C SER A 342 15.09 -19.01 5.40
N LYS A 343 16.21 -19.30 4.73
CA LYS A 343 17.55 -19.42 5.32
C LYS A 343 18.39 -18.15 5.13
N GLN A 344 17.91 -17.18 4.33
CA GLN A 344 18.68 -15.99 3.95
C GLN A 344 18.49 -14.86 4.97
N VAL A 345 19.58 -14.49 5.64
CA VAL A 345 19.64 -13.32 6.51
C VAL A 345 19.94 -12.08 5.67
N LEU A 346 19.12 -11.03 5.80
CA LEU A 346 19.43 -9.72 5.27
C LEU A 346 20.39 -9.05 6.26
N THR A 347 21.65 -8.93 5.88
CA THR A 347 22.68 -8.20 6.65
C THR A 347 22.64 -6.71 6.35
#